data_AF-A0A7K3DGX8-F1
#
_entry.id   AF-A0A7K3DGX8-F1
#
_cell.length_a   1.000
_cell.length_b   1.000
_cell.length_c   1.000
_cell.angle_alpha   90.00
_cell.angle_beta   90.00
_cell.angle_gamma   90.00
#
_symmetry.space_group_name_H-M   'P 1'
#
loop_
_entity.id
_entity.type
_entity.pdbx_description
1 polymer ?
#
loop_
_entity_poly.entity_id
_entity_poly.type
_entity_poly.pdbx_seq_one_letter_code
_entity_poly.pdbx_strand_id
1 'polypeptide(L)'
;MLHLRLITPAAATEDVVRLVEETVGTTHLVVLPGAARDPAGDVVMCDVAREAGDGLLTGLRALGIDTTGSIAVESIDLTLSARADRAEDDAPGEGADAVLWAQLTDATHEESTLSATYLAFLTLATMIAACGVVLDNAILIVGAMAVGPEFGPLAGLCTALVQRAPRLALRSLSALLVGFAVAMAVTVGFAFFMDAVNLFSEEQLEAARPNTGFIYAPDWFSFVVAVLAGVAGVLSLTSTKSGAMVGVAISVTTVPAAANAAVALGYRDVHQTWGSTQQLLLNLLGIVLAGTLTLLAQKLFWARTRRYRS
;
A
#
# COMPACT_ATOMS: atom_id res chain seq x y z
N MET A 1 -7.82 14.99 -12.50
CA MET A 1 -6.59 15.80 -12.75
C MET A 1 -5.52 15.64 -11.67
N LEU A 2 -4.26 15.79 -12.06
CA LEU A 2 -3.09 16.00 -11.18
C LEU A 2 -2.55 17.41 -11.40
N HIS A 3 -1.97 18.00 -10.36
CA HIS A 3 -1.17 19.21 -10.44
C HIS A 3 0.32 18.87 -10.39
N LEU A 4 1.11 19.35 -11.34
CA LEU A 4 2.57 19.22 -11.34
C LEU A 4 3.20 20.57 -11.03
N ARG A 5 4.13 20.58 -10.07
CA ARG A 5 5.02 21.70 -9.81
C ARG A 5 6.45 21.26 -10.02
N LEU A 6 7.10 21.86 -11.01
CA LEU A 6 8.45 21.56 -11.43
C LEU A 6 9.38 22.71 -11.06
N ILE A 7 10.59 22.39 -10.61
CA ILE A 7 11.71 23.33 -10.59
C ILE A 7 12.68 22.86 -11.66
N THR A 8 12.98 23.70 -12.64
CA THR A 8 13.83 23.35 -13.79
C THR A 8 15.05 24.25 -13.84
N PRO A 9 16.25 23.72 -14.16
CA PRO A 9 17.37 24.58 -14.55
C PRO A 9 16.95 25.43 -15.75
N ALA A 10 17.33 26.72 -15.77
CA ALA A 10 16.90 27.65 -16.82
C ALA A 10 17.22 27.16 -18.26
N ALA A 11 18.29 26.39 -18.43
CA ALA A 11 18.68 25.81 -19.72
C ALA A 11 17.76 24.67 -20.20
N ALA A 12 17.01 24.03 -19.30
CA ALA A 12 16.12 22.91 -19.61
C ALA A 12 14.64 23.34 -19.68
N THR A 13 14.31 24.58 -19.32
CA THR A 13 12.92 25.06 -19.22
C THR A 13 12.17 24.97 -20.55
N GLU A 14 12.79 25.36 -21.67
CA GLU A 14 12.16 25.27 -23.00
C GLU A 14 11.84 23.82 -23.39
N ASP A 15 12.75 22.89 -23.09
CA ASP A 15 12.53 21.47 -23.36
C ASP A 15 11.39 20.90 -22.52
N VAL A 16 11.30 21.31 -21.25
CA VAL A 16 10.21 20.92 -20.35
C VAL A 16 8.87 21.49 -20.81
N VAL A 17 8.83 22.78 -21.18
CA VAL A 17 7.61 23.43 -21.69
C VAL A 17 7.10 22.72 -22.95
N ARG A 18 7.99 22.46 -23.90
CA ARG A 18 7.65 21.74 -25.13
C ARG A 18 7.12 20.33 -24.84
N LEU A 19 7.76 19.59 -23.94
CA LEU A 19 7.28 18.27 -23.53
C LEU A 19 5.86 18.34 -22.93
N VAL A 20 5.59 19.34 -22.09
CA VAL A 20 4.25 19.53 -21.50
C VAL A 20 3.22 19.85 -22.59
N GLU A 21 3.54 20.76 -23.51
CA GLU A 21 2.64 21.15 -24.62
C GLU A 21 2.36 20.02 -25.61
N GLU A 22 3.35 19.16 -25.89
CA GLU A 22 3.20 18.00 -26.77
C GLU A 22 2.47 16.82 -26.10
N THR A 23 2.40 16.81 -24.77
CA THR A 23 1.72 15.73 -24.04
C THR A 23 0.21 15.93 -24.04
N VAL A 24 -0.52 15.06 -24.71
CA VAL A 24 -2.00 15.04 -24.67
C VAL A 24 -2.50 14.87 -23.24
N GLY A 25 -3.51 15.66 -22.87
CA GLY A 25 -4.09 15.65 -21.53
C GLY A 25 -3.42 16.61 -20.54
N THR A 26 -2.49 17.45 -20.97
CA THR A 26 -1.97 18.57 -20.17
C THR A 26 -2.78 19.85 -20.37
N THR A 27 -2.82 20.69 -19.35
CA THR A 27 -3.50 21.98 -19.37
C THR A 27 -2.93 22.91 -18.29
N HIS A 28 -3.43 24.14 -18.24
CA HIS A 28 -3.05 25.16 -17.24
C HIS A 28 -1.52 25.32 -17.06
N LEU A 29 -0.77 25.30 -18.15
CA LEU A 29 0.67 25.53 -18.13
C LEU A 29 0.99 26.97 -17.70
N VAL A 30 1.83 27.09 -16.67
CA VAL A 30 2.35 28.35 -16.12
C VAL A 30 3.86 28.24 -16.01
N VAL A 31 4.57 29.30 -16.44
CA VAL A 31 6.03 29.39 -16.35
C VAL A 31 6.40 30.66 -15.59
N LEU A 32 7.23 30.52 -14.55
CA LEU A 32 7.73 31.60 -13.71
C LEU A 32 9.26 31.63 -13.79
N PRO A 33 9.84 32.43 -14.70
CA PRO A 33 11.28 32.49 -14.89
C PRO A 33 12.02 33.03 -13.66
N GLY A 34 13.12 32.39 -13.26
CA GLY A 34 14.00 32.80 -12.16
C GLY A 34 13.34 32.77 -10.78
N ALA A 35 12.18 32.13 -10.64
CA ALA A 35 11.43 32.12 -9.38
C ALA A 35 12.02 31.16 -8.33
N ALA A 36 12.73 30.11 -8.76
CA ALA A 36 13.31 29.11 -7.86
C ALA A 36 14.73 29.49 -7.42
N ARG A 37 15.03 29.29 -6.14
CA ARG A 37 16.34 29.60 -5.54
C ARG A 37 17.19 28.38 -5.20
N ASP A 38 16.56 27.29 -4.79
CA ASP A 38 17.23 26.04 -4.46
C ASP A 38 16.32 24.83 -4.79
N PRO A 39 16.60 24.10 -5.88
CA PRO A 39 17.60 24.40 -6.90
C PRO A 39 17.28 25.71 -7.64
N ALA A 40 18.32 26.43 -8.09
CA ALA A 40 18.16 27.72 -8.78
C ALA A 40 17.64 27.51 -10.22
N GLY A 41 16.61 28.25 -10.62
CA GLY A 41 16.03 28.14 -11.95
C GLY A 41 14.61 28.66 -12.06
N ASP A 42 13.83 28.05 -12.95
CA ASP A 42 12.46 28.43 -13.26
C ASP A 42 11.47 27.51 -12.55
N VAL A 43 10.26 28.01 -12.31
CA VAL A 43 9.15 27.19 -11.83
C VAL A 43 8.18 26.97 -12.99
N VAL A 44 7.93 25.71 -13.33
CA VAL A 44 6.94 25.32 -14.35
C VAL A 44 5.83 24.56 -13.65
N MET A 45 4.59 24.97 -13.87
CA MET A 45 3.41 24.33 -13.27
C MET A 45 2.45 23.94 -14.37
N CYS A 46 1.81 22.79 -14.27
CA CYS A 46 0.76 22.39 -15.19
C CYS A 46 -0.19 21.40 -14.51
N ASP A 47 -1.38 21.27 -15.07
CA ASP A 47 -2.32 20.22 -14.70
C ASP A 47 -2.30 19.14 -15.77
N VAL A 48 -2.43 17.88 -15.40
CA VAL A 48 -2.46 16.75 -16.33
C VAL A 48 -3.54 15.74 -15.97
N ALA A 49 -4.21 15.20 -16.97
CA ALA A 49 -5.09 14.05 -16.83
C ALA A 49 -4.30 12.85 -16.28
N ARG A 50 -4.91 12.04 -15.43
CA ARG A 50 -4.18 11.02 -14.65
C ARG A 50 -3.56 9.94 -15.54
N GLU A 51 -4.26 9.62 -16.63
CA GLU A 51 -3.95 8.68 -17.70
C GLU A 51 -2.67 9.09 -18.46
N ALA A 52 -2.46 10.40 -18.61
CA ALA A 52 -1.31 10.99 -19.28
C ALA A 52 -0.13 11.27 -18.34
N GLY A 53 -0.38 11.36 -17.03
CA GLY A 53 0.62 11.73 -16.03
C GLY A 53 1.86 10.82 -16.01
N ASP A 54 1.69 9.51 -16.15
CA ASP A 54 2.83 8.58 -16.18
C ASP A 54 3.76 8.78 -17.39
N GLY A 55 3.16 9.11 -18.55
CA GLY A 55 3.92 9.46 -19.76
C GLY A 55 4.73 10.74 -19.57
N LEU A 56 4.08 11.78 -19.04
CA LEU A 56 4.72 13.06 -18.74
C LEU A 56 5.87 12.90 -17.74
N LEU A 57 5.65 12.20 -16.63
CA LEU A 57 6.67 11.96 -15.61
C LEU A 57 7.87 11.18 -16.17
N THR A 58 7.63 10.23 -17.07
CA THR A 58 8.70 9.49 -17.74
C THR A 58 9.55 10.42 -18.63
N GLY A 59 8.91 11.32 -19.38
CA GLY A 59 9.61 12.32 -20.19
C GLY A 59 10.40 13.32 -19.35
N LEU A 60 9.83 13.80 -18.25
CA LEU A 60 10.50 14.73 -17.33
C LEU A 60 11.73 14.09 -16.66
N ARG A 61 11.66 12.81 -16.31
CA ARG A 61 12.82 12.04 -15.81
C ARG A 61 13.87 11.82 -16.90
N ALA A 62 13.47 11.63 -18.16
CA ALA A 62 14.41 11.52 -19.28
C ALA A 62 15.19 12.83 -19.52
N LEU A 63 14.57 13.98 -19.20
CA LEU A 63 15.22 15.30 -19.17
C LEU A 63 16.08 15.53 -17.91
N GLY A 64 16.10 14.59 -16.96
CA GLY A 64 16.89 14.66 -15.72
C GLY A 64 16.36 15.64 -14.67
N ILE A 65 15.09 16.05 -14.75
CA ILE A 65 14.50 17.04 -13.83
C ILE A 65 14.40 16.51 -12.40
N ASP A 66 14.30 15.19 -12.22
CA ASP A 66 14.31 14.53 -10.90
C ASP A 66 15.66 14.63 -10.17
N THR A 67 16.76 14.90 -10.90
CA THR A 67 18.12 15.01 -10.32
C THR A 67 18.68 16.42 -10.35
N THR A 68 18.35 17.20 -11.38
CA THR A 68 18.84 18.57 -11.58
C THR A 68 17.89 19.63 -11.04
N GLY A 69 16.64 19.25 -10.77
CA GLY A 69 15.55 20.12 -10.40
C GLY A 69 14.66 19.51 -9.33
N SER A 70 13.35 19.65 -9.51
CA SER A 70 12.35 19.01 -8.65
C SER A 70 11.09 18.69 -9.45
N ILE A 71 10.46 17.58 -9.14
CA ILE A 71 9.13 17.19 -9.63
C ILE A 71 8.25 16.94 -8.41
N ALA A 72 7.25 17.78 -8.20
CA ALA A 72 6.20 17.56 -7.21
C ALA A 72 4.87 17.31 -7.94
N VAL A 73 4.09 16.34 -7.44
CA VAL A 73 2.80 15.94 -8.01
C VAL A 73 1.76 15.91 -6.91
N GLU A 74 0.65 16.58 -7.12
CA GLU A 74 -0.48 16.65 -6.20
C GLU A 74 -1.77 16.21 -6.90
N SER A 75 -2.71 15.64 -6.14
CA SER A 75 -4.05 15.30 -6.64
C SER A 75 -4.97 16.50 -6.47
N ILE A 76 -5.70 16.87 -7.52
CA ILE A 76 -6.68 17.96 -7.45
C ILE A 76 -8.05 17.37 -7.12
N ASP A 77 -8.59 17.70 -5.94
CA ASP A 77 -9.91 17.21 -5.49
C ASP A 77 -11.07 17.80 -6.30
N LEU A 78 -10.93 19.05 -6.75
CA LEU A 78 -11.94 19.75 -7.55
C LEU A 78 -11.27 20.72 -8.51
N THR A 79 -11.60 20.58 -9.80
CA THR A 79 -11.26 21.56 -10.83
C THR A 79 -12.53 21.98 -11.56
N LEU A 80 -12.66 23.28 -11.86
CA LEU A 80 -13.78 23.82 -12.62
C LEU A 80 -13.21 24.54 -13.84
N SER A 81 -12.97 23.80 -14.92
CA SER A 81 -12.34 24.35 -16.11
C SER A 81 -12.68 23.53 -17.35
N ALA A 82 -13.27 24.18 -18.35
CA ALA A 82 -13.50 23.58 -19.66
C ALA A 82 -12.20 23.18 -20.40
N ARG A 83 -11.04 23.65 -19.93
CA ARG A 83 -9.72 23.20 -20.42
C ARG A 83 -9.24 21.95 -19.69
N ALA A 84 -9.63 21.76 -18.43
CA ALA A 84 -9.40 20.52 -17.71
C ALA A 84 -10.33 19.41 -18.20
N ASP A 85 -11.62 19.72 -18.39
CA ASP A 85 -12.60 18.75 -18.92
C ASP A 85 -12.14 18.18 -20.26
N ARG A 86 -11.72 19.06 -21.19
CA ARG A 86 -11.15 18.63 -22.48
C ARG A 86 -9.87 17.83 -22.35
N ALA A 87 -9.00 18.18 -21.40
CA ALA A 87 -7.77 17.45 -21.19
C ALA A 87 -8.04 16.02 -20.66
N GLU A 88 -9.07 15.83 -19.83
CA GLU A 88 -9.53 14.51 -19.41
C GLU A 88 -10.19 13.75 -20.58
N ASP A 89 -11.05 14.40 -21.37
CA ASP A 89 -11.72 13.79 -22.54
C ASP A 89 -10.72 13.35 -23.63
N ASP A 90 -9.69 14.15 -23.88
CA ASP A 90 -8.65 13.88 -24.87
C ASP A 90 -7.65 12.81 -24.39
N ALA A 91 -7.56 12.58 -23.08
CA ALA A 91 -6.64 11.61 -22.50
C ALA A 91 -7.17 10.16 -22.70
N PRO A 92 -6.30 9.22 -23.12
CA PRO A 92 -6.75 7.86 -23.40
C PRO A 92 -6.95 7.06 -22.11
N GLY A 93 -8.20 6.83 -21.72
CA GLY A 93 -8.56 5.91 -20.63
C GLY A 93 -9.63 6.50 -19.71
N GLU A 94 -9.76 5.90 -18.52
CA GLU A 94 -10.58 6.42 -17.43
C GLU A 94 -9.65 6.74 -16.24
N GLY A 95 -9.79 7.92 -15.65
CA GLY A 95 -8.82 8.42 -14.68
C GLY A 95 -8.80 7.61 -13.39
N ALA A 96 -9.94 7.00 -13.06
CA ALA A 96 -10.08 6.07 -11.94
C ALA A 96 -9.16 4.85 -12.07
N ASP A 97 -8.82 4.43 -13.29
CA ASP A 97 -8.05 3.23 -13.58
C ASP A 97 -6.56 3.51 -13.85
N ALA A 98 -6.19 4.79 -14.02
CA ALA A 98 -4.84 5.21 -14.39
C ALA A 98 -3.80 4.95 -13.30
N VAL A 99 -2.85 4.04 -13.51
CA VAL A 99 -1.81 3.75 -12.51
C VAL A 99 -0.62 4.68 -12.68
N LEU A 100 -0.38 5.56 -11.71
CA LEU A 100 0.82 6.41 -11.64
C LEU A 100 1.92 5.66 -10.90
N TRP A 101 2.88 5.08 -11.63
CA TRP A 101 3.93 4.26 -11.05
C TRP A 101 4.82 5.02 -10.08
N ALA A 102 5.07 6.31 -10.34
CA ALA A 102 5.83 7.17 -9.42
C ALA A 102 5.13 7.31 -8.06
N GLN A 103 3.83 7.67 -8.06
CA GLN A 103 3.05 7.78 -6.83
C GLN A 103 2.90 6.45 -6.10
N LEU A 104 2.66 5.35 -6.83
CA LEU A 104 2.60 4.01 -6.22
C LEU A 104 3.94 3.65 -5.55
N THR A 105 5.06 3.99 -6.17
CA THR A 105 6.39 3.72 -5.61
C THR A 105 6.64 4.55 -4.36
N ASP A 106 6.27 5.83 -4.36
CA ASP A 106 6.46 6.71 -3.20
C ASP A 106 5.54 6.34 -2.03
N ALA A 107 4.25 6.12 -2.30
CA ALA A 107 3.29 5.67 -1.29
C ALA A 107 3.73 4.34 -0.66
N THR A 108 4.17 3.39 -1.49
CA THR A 108 4.68 2.12 -0.96
C THR A 108 6.04 2.26 -0.28
N HIS A 109 6.88 3.22 -0.67
CA HIS A 109 8.17 3.44 -0.01
C HIS A 109 8.01 4.00 1.39
N GLU A 110 7.13 4.98 1.59
CA GLU A 110 6.84 5.53 2.94
C GLU A 110 6.23 4.46 3.85
N GLU A 111 5.24 3.72 3.35
CA GLU A 111 4.54 2.71 4.15
C GLU A 111 5.34 1.41 4.36
N SER A 112 6.30 1.08 3.48
CA SER A 112 7.17 -0.11 3.63
C SER A 112 8.38 0.10 4.55
N THR A 113 8.52 1.26 5.16
CA THR A 113 9.61 1.53 6.10
C THR A 113 9.34 0.92 7.47
N LEU A 114 10.32 0.19 8.02
CA LEU A 114 10.29 -0.24 9.42
C LEU A 114 10.45 0.99 10.33
N SER A 115 9.34 1.64 10.66
CA SER A 115 9.30 2.83 11.51
C SER A 115 8.83 2.47 12.94
N ALA A 116 9.15 3.34 13.90
CA ALA A 116 8.65 3.18 15.28
C ALA A 116 7.11 3.20 15.32
N THR A 117 6.48 4.05 14.51
CA THR A 117 5.03 4.14 14.37
C THR A 117 4.43 2.85 13.82
N TYR A 118 5.01 2.28 12.76
CA TYR A 118 4.61 0.99 12.21
C TYR A 118 4.67 -0.12 13.26
N LEU A 119 5.79 -0.23 13.98
CA LEU A 119 5.96 -1.21 15.05
C LEU A 119 4.94 -1.01 16.18
N ALA A 120 4.69 0.23 16.59
CA ALA A 120 3.72 0.54 17.64
C ALA A 120 2.30 0.14 17.24
N PHE A 121 1.83 0.54 16.05
CA PHE A 121 0.50 0.18 15.58
C PHE A 121 0.34 -1.32 15.38
N LEU A 122 1.32 -2.00 14.77
CA LEU A 122 1.25 -3.45 14.57
C LEU A 122 1.25 -4.20 15.90
N THR A 123 2.04 -3.76 16.88
CA THR A 123 2.07 -4.34 18.23
C THR A 123 0.74 -4.14 18.93
N LEU A 124 0.18 -2.93 18.93
CA LEU A 124 -1.13 -2.64 19.52
C LEU A 124 -2.24 -3.45 18.85
N ALA A 125 -2.25 -3.52 17.53
CA ALA A 125 -3.20 -4.34 16.77
C ALA A 125 -3.12 -5.82 17.18
N THR A 126 -1.91 -6.37 17.30
CA THR A 126 -1.68 -7.76 17.70
C THR A 126 -2.13 -8.00 19.15
N MET A 127 -1.91 -7.05 20.07
CA MET A 127 -2.39 -7.14 21.46
C MET A 127 -3.92 -7.05 21.56
N ILE A 128 -4.57 -6.17 20.78
CA ILE A 128 -6.04 -6.08 20.70
C ILE A 128 -6.61 -7.40 20.15
N ALA A 129 -5.99 -7.95 19.09
CA ALA A 129 -6.37 -9.23 18.54
C ALA A 129 -6.17 -10.38 19.54
N ALA A 130 -5.10 -10.36 20.35
CA ALA A 130 -4.89 -11.35 21.41
C ALA A 130 -6.05 -11.35 22.42
N CYS A 131 -6.49 -10.16 22.86
CA CYS A 131 -7.70 -10.04 23.68
C CYS A 131 -8.94 -10.57 22.96
N GLY A 132 -9.11 -10.26 21.67
CA GLY A 132 -10.22 -10.78 20.87
C GLY A 132 -10.23 -12.30 20.76
N VAL A 133 -9.07 -12.92 20.62
CA VAL A 133 -8.90 -14.38 20.54
C VAL A 133 -9.24 -15.05 21.87
N VAL A 134 -8.70 -14.55 22.99
CA VAL A 134 -8.93 -15.15 24.32
C VAL A 134 -10.39 -14.97 24.76
N LEU A 135 -11.02 -13.84 24.40
CA LEU A 135 -12.41 -13.54 24.75
C LEU A 135 -13.43 -14.05 23.72
N ASP A 136 -12.99 -14.76 22.67
CA ASP A 136 -13.82 -15.18 21.52
C ASP A 136 -14.69 -14.05 20.94
N ASN A 137 -14.12 -12.84 20.83
CA ASN A 137 -14.83 -11.63 20.43
C ASN A 137 -14.42 -11.14 19.04
N ALA A 138 -15.25 -11.48 18.04
CA ALA A 138 -15.04 -11.08 16.65
C ALA A 138 -14.98 -9.55 16.43
N ILE A 139 -15.62 -8.73 17.28
CA ILE A 139 -15.59 -7.26 17.14
C ILE A 139 -14.18 -6.73 17.45
N LEU A 140 -13.52 -7.27 18.47
CA LEU A 140 -12.13 -6.90 18.79
C LEU A 140 -11.17 -7.36 17.69
N ILE A 141 -11.42 -8.51 17.08
CA ILE A 141 -10.66 -8.99 15.92
C ILE A 141 -10.77 -8.02 14.74
N VAL A 142 -11.98 -7.62 14.38
CA VAL A 142 -12.23 -6.65 13.30
C VAL A 142 -11.58 -5.30 13.61
N GLY A 143 -11.68 -4.84 14.87
CA GLY A 143 -11.02 -3.62 15.32
C GLY A 143 -9.49 -3.69 15.18
N ALA A 144 -8.88 -4.81 15.56
CA ALA A 144 -7.44 -5.04 15.40
C ALA A 144 -7.01 -5.05 13.93
N MET A 145 -7.77 -5.71 13.05
CA MET A 145 -7.50 -5.73 11.62
C MET A 145 -7.55 -4.34 10.98
N ALA A 146 -8.46 -3.47 11.45
CA ALA A 146 -8.55 -2.09 10.96
C ALA A 146 -7.38 -1.20 11.43
N VAL A 147 -6.70 -1.57 12.51
CA VAL A 147 -5.54 -0.83 13.06
C VAL A 147 -4.21 -1.30 12.43
N GLY A 148 -4.16 -2.55 11.94
CA GLY A 148 -2.98 -3.17 11.37
C GLY A 148 -2.38 -2.40 10.18
N PRO A 149 -1.09 -1.98 10.25
CA PRO A 149 -0.44 -1.25 9.16
C PRO A 149 0.28 -2.16 8.15
N GLU A 150 0.00 -3.46 8.10
CA GLU A 150 0.76 -4.43 7.28
C GLU A 150 0.53 -4.31 5.78
N PHE A 151 -0.55 -3.65 5.36
CA PHE A 151 -0.90 -3.51 3.94
C PHE A 151 0.10 -2.70 3.14
N GLY A 152 0.70 -1.67 3.74
CA GLY A 152 1.69 -0.85 3.07
C GLY A 152 2.95 -1.62 2.66
N PRO A 153 3.61 -2.32 3.60
CA PRO A 153 4.71 -3.23 3.26
C PRO A 153 4.31 -4.34 2.27
N LEU A 154 3.10 -4.92 2.38
CA LEU A 154 2.60 -5.90 1.41
C LEU A 154 2.51 -5.33 0.00
N ALA A 155 1.95 -4.14 -0.13
CA ALA A 155 1.84 -3.44 -1.41
C ALA A 155 3.20 -3.05 -1.97
N GLY A 156 4.13 -2.60 -1.13
CA GLY A 156 5.50 -2.34 -1.54
C GLY A 156 6.21 -3.58 -2.04
N LEU A 157 5.96 -4.74 -1.43
CA LEU A 157 6.49 -6.02 -1.91
C LEU A 157 5.92 -6.38 -3.29
N CYS A 158 4.60 -6.29 -3.48
CA CYS A 158 3.96 -6.51 -4.78
C CYS A 158 4.54 -5.59 -5.87
N THR A 159 4.64 -4.29 -5.57
CA THR A 159 5.20 -3.28 -6.48
C THR A 159 6.66 -3.56 -6.82
N ALA A 160 7.48 -3.90 -5.84
CA ALA A 160 8.88 -4.24 -6.04
C ALA A 160 9.08 -5.49 -6.91
N LEU A 161 8.22 -6.50 -6.77
CA LEU A 161 8.24 -7.70 -7.60
C LEU A 161 7.91 -7.37 -9.06
N VAL A 162 6.89 -6.53 -9.31
CA VAL A 162 6.52 -6.12 -10.68
C VAL A 162 7.57 -5.21 -11.33
N GLN A 163 8.20 -4.33 -10.55
CA GLN A 163 9.26 -3.44 -11.03
C GLN A 163 10.65 -4.10 -11.09
N ARG A 164 10.79 -5.34 -10.60
CA ARG A 164 12.07 -6.05 -10.48
C ARG A 164 13.10 -5.25 -9.66
N ALA A 165 12.66 -4.63 -8.57
CA ALA A 165 13.47 -3.84 -7.65
C ALA A 165 13.83 -4.65 -6.38
N PRO A 166 14.89 -5.47 -6.39
CA PRO A 166 15.17 -6.42 -5.30
C PRO A 166 15.46 -5.75 -3.97
N ARG A 167 16.06 -4.54 -3.98
CA ARG A 167 16.32 -3.76 -2.76
C ARG A 167 15.03 -3.34 -2.07
N LEU A 168 14.03 -2.90 -2.84
CA LEU A 168 12.71 -2.53 -2.31
C LEU A 168 11.97 -3.77 -1.81
N ALA A 169 12.02 -4.88 -2.55
CA ALA A 169 11.41 -6.14 -2.14
C ALA A 169 11.96 -6.65 -0.81
N LEU A 170 13.29 -6.63 -0.63
CA LEU A 170 13.94 -7.03 0.61
C LEU A 170 13.57 -6.10 1.78
N ARG A 171 13.42 -4.80 1.54
CA ARG A 171 13.00 -3.83 2.56
C ARG A 171 11.56 -4.05 3.01
N SER A 172 10.64 -4.23 2.07
CA SER A 172 9.23 -4.51 2.38
C SER A 172 9.05 -5.85 3.09
N LEU A 173 9.77 -6.87 2.63
CA LEU A 173 9.78 -8.18 3.26
C LEU A 173 10.38 -8.13 4.67
N SER A 174 11.48 -7.40 4.87
CA SER A 174 12.08 -7.26 6.19
C SER A 174 11.19 -6.47 7.14
N ALA A 175 10.50 -5.42 6.66
CA ALA A 175 9.52 -4.68 7.43
C ALA A 175 8.38 -5.60 7.93
N LEU A 176 7.83 -6.46 7.05
CA LEU A 176 6.82 -7.44 7.42
C LEU A 176 7.33 -8.45 8.45
N LEU A 177 8.45 -9.13 8.14
CA LEU A 177 8.96 -10.22 8.98
C LEU A 177 9.42 -9.71 10.34
N VAL A 178 10.20 -8.62 10.39
CA VAL A 178 10.66 -8.02 11.65
C VAL A 178 9.49 -7.40 12.39
N GLY A 179 8.56 -6.75 11.69
CA GLY A 179 7.36 -6.17 12.27
C GLY A 179 6.53 -7.19 13.02
N PHE A 180 6.11 -8.26 12.34
CA PHE A 180 5.35 -9.33 12.97
C PHE A 180 6.15 -10.04 14.06
N ALA A 181 7.45 -10.30 13.86
CA ALA A 181 8.26 -10.94 14.90
C ALA A 181 8.34 -10.12 16.19
N VAL A 182 8.57 -8.80 16.08
CA VAL A 182 8.61 -7.89 17.23
C VAL A 182 7.23 -7.78 17.87
N ALA A 183 6.17 -7.58 17.09
CA ALA A 183 4.80 -7.49 17.60
C ALA A 183 4.37 -8.77 18.32
N MET A 184 4.68 -9.93 17.77
CA MET A 184 4.41 -11.23 18.40
C MET A 184 5.22 -11.41 19.68
N ALA A 185 6.52 -11.08 19.69
CA ALA A 185 7.36 -11.20 20.88
C ALA A 185 6.84 -10.32 22.04
N VAL A 186 6.44 -9.08 21.73
CA VAL A 186 5.82 -8.19 22.73
C VAL A 186 4.46 -8.74 23.17
N THR A 187 3.67 -9.29 22.25
CA THR A 187 2.35 -9.88 22.56
C THR A 187 2.48 -11.13 23.43
N VAL A 188 3.52 -11.96 23.27
CA VAL A 188 3.83 -13.07 24.19
C VAL A 188 4.06 -12.53 25.60
N GLY A 189 4.88 -11.48 25.75
CA GLY A 189 5.10 -10.83 27.04
C GLY A 189 3.82 -10.24 27.63
N PHE A 190 2.96 -9.66 26.79
CA PHE A 190 1.65 -9.18 27.20
C PHE A 190 0.73 -10.31 27.67
N ALA A 191 0.72 -11.46 26.97
CA ALA A 191 -0.07 -12.62 27.38
C ALA A 191 0.35 -13.11 28.78
N PHE A 192 1.66 -13.20 29.05
CA PHE A 192 2.15 -13.53 30.40
C PHE A 192 1.75 -12.50 31.45
N PHE A 193 1.78 -11.20 31.11
CA PHE A 193 1.32 -10.16 32.02
C PHE A 193 -0.17 -10.30 32.34
N MET A 194 -1.00 -10.57 31.32
CA MET A 194 -2.45 -10.77 31.47
C MET A 194 -2.80 -12.02 32.27
N ASP A 195 -2.05 -13.10 32.08
CA ASP A 195 -2.14 -14.32 32.89
C ASP A 195 -1.80 -14.05 34.36
N ALA A 196 -0.71 -13.31 34.62
CA ALA A 196 -0.28 -12.96 35.98
C ALA A 196 -1.31 -12.11 36.76
N VAL A 197 -2.14 -11.34 36.06
CA VAL A 197 -3.25 -10.56 36.67
C VAL A 197 -4.60 -11.29 36.62
N ASN A 198 -4.61 -12.58 36.26
CA ASN A 198 -5.80 -13.45 36.14
C ASN A 198 -6.84 -12.95 35.13
N LEU A 199 -6.42 -12.26 34.07
CA LEU A 199 -7.29 -11.84 32.98
C LEU A 199 -7.31 -12.83 31.82
N PHE A 200 -6.20 -13.55 31.59
CA PHE A 200 -6.13 -14.68 30.66
C PHE A 200 -6.01 -15.98 31.46
N SER A 201 -6.53 -17.07 30.91
CA SER A 201 -6.28 -18.43 31.41
C SER A 201 -6.12 -19.43 30.26
N GLU A 202 -5.39 -20.51 30.53
CA GLU A 202 -5.23 -21.62 29.58
C GLU A 202 -6.59 -22.24 29.20
N GLU A 203 -7.51 -22.35 30.17
CA GLU A 203 -8.88 -22.83 29.94
C GLU A 203 -9.65 -21.98 28.92
N GLN A 204 -9.46 -20.65 28.92
CA GLN A 204 -10.11 -19.76 27.94
C GLN A 204 -9.56 -19.99 26.52
N LEU A 205 -8.28 -20.32 26.39
CA LEU A 205 -7.65 -20.59 25.11
C LEU A 205 -8.04 -21.98 24.56
N GLU A 206 -8.16 -22.98 25.43
CA GLU A 206 -8.59 -24.34 25.06
C GLU A 206 -10.10 -24.46 24.85
N ALA A 207 -10.89 -23.53 25.40
CA ALA A 207 -12.33 -23.50 25.22
C ALA A 207 -12.73 -23.45 23.73
N ALA A 208 -13.93 -23.95 23.45
CA ALA A 208 -14.53 -23.83 22.12
C ALA A 208 -14.70 -22.34 21.77
N ARG A 209 -14.02 -21.91 20.70
CA ARG A 209 -14.01 -20.54 20.19
C ARG A 209 -14.72 -20.46 18.84
N PRO A 210 -16.06 -20.61 18.77
CA PRO A 210 -16.78 -20.64 17.50
C PRO A 210 -16.69 -19.32 16.72
N ASN A 211 -16.52 -18.19 17.41
CA ASN A 211 -16.47 -16.88 16.75
C ASN A 211 -15.06 -16.51 16.26
N THR A 212 -14.01 -17.14 16.78
CA THR A 212 -12.61 -16.85 16.42
C THR A 212 -11.83 -18.06 15.89
N GLY A 213 -12.47 -19.23 15.80
CA GLY A 213 -11.88 -20.50 15.35
C GLY A 213 -11.23 -20.47 13.96
N PHE A 214 -11.77 -19.63 13.07
CA PHE A 214 -11.27 -19.45 11.70
C PHE A 214 -9.84 -18.84 11.65
N ILE A 215 -9.35 -18.29 12.75
CA ILE A 215 -8.03 -17.64 12.84
C ILE A 215 -6.89 -18.67 12.99
N TYR A 216 -7.16 -19.84 13.57
CA TYR A 216 -6.15 -20.87 13.85
C TYR A 216 -6.40 -22.21 13.15
N ALA A 217 -7.52 -22.35 12.45
CA ALA A 217 -7.81 -23.46 11.55
C ALA A 217 -7.70 -22.99 10.10
N PRO A 218 -6.57 -23.23 9.41
CA PRO A 218 -6.43 -22.87 8.01
C PRO A 218 -7.48 -23.57 7.17
N ASP A 219 -8.22 -22.80 6.38
CA ASP A 219 -9.25 -23.32 5.50
C ASP A 219 -9.10 -22.72 4.09
N TRP A 220 -9.55 -23.46 3.08
CA TRP A 220 -9.47 -23.04 1.68
C TRP A 220 -10.18 -21.70 1.44
N PHE A 221 -11.26 -21.44 2.18
CA PHE A 221 -11.94 -20.15 2.14
C PHE A 221 -11.04 -18.99 2.59
N SER A 222 -10.16 -19.19 3.57
CA SER A 222 -9.21 -18.16 3.99
C SER A 222 -8.24 -17.79 2.88
N PHE A 223 -7.76 -18.78 2.12
CA PHE A 223 -6.91 -18.54 0.97
C PHE A 223 -7.65 -17.77 -0.14
N VAL A 224 -8.90 -18.14 -0.43
CA VAL A 224 -9.74 -17.41 -1.41
C VAL A 224 -9.94 -15.96 -0.98
N VAL A 225 -10.23 -15.71 0.30
CA VAL A 225 -10.38 -14.35 0.85
C VAL A 225 -9.07 -13.58 0.76
N ALA A 226 -7.92 -14.20 1.07
CA ALA A 226 -6.61 -13.57 0.94
C ALA A 226 -6.30 -13.17 -0.52
N VAL A 227 -6.66 -14.01 -1.49
CA VAL A 227 -6.51 -13.70 -2.92
C VAL A 227 -7.41 -12.52 -3.30
N LEU A 228 -8.69 -12.54 -2.93
CA LEU A 228 -9.62 -11.45 -3.21
C LEU A 228 -9.17 -10.13 -2.55
N ALA A 229 -8.70 -10.20 -1.31
CA ALA A 229 -8.16 -9.07 -0.58
C ALA A 229 -6.88 -8.53 -1.24
N GLY A 230 -6.00 -9.40 -1.73
CA GLY A 230 -4.81 -8.97 -2.49
C GLY A 230 -5.16 -8.24 -3.78
N VAL A 231 -6.17 -8.72 -4.52
CA VAL A 231 -6.69 -8.02 -5.71
C VAL A 231 -7.28 -6.67 -5.32
N ALA A 232 -8.19 -6.66 -4.34
CA ALA A 232 -8.89 -5.45 -3.90
C ALA A 232 -7.95 -4.41 -3.30
N GLY A 233 -6.94 -4.82 -2.52
CA GLY A 233 -5.94 -3.93 -1.91
C GLY A 233 -5.08 -3.25 -2.97
N VAL A 234 -4.59 -4.00 -3.96
CA VAL A 234 -3.85 -3.40 -5.09
C VAL A 234 -4.74 -2.46 -5.90
N LEU A 235 -5.97 -2.86 -6.22
CA LEU A 235 -6.91 -1.99 -6.94
C LEU A 235 -7.19 -0.71 -6.15
N SER A 236 -7.35 -0.80 -4.83
CA SER A 236 -7.59 0.36 -3.97
C SER A 236 -6.39 1.31 -3.92
N LEU A 237 -5.15 0.80 -3.88
CA LEU A 237 -3.94 1.63 -3.90
C LEU A 237 -3.70 2.28 -5.26
N THR A 238 -4.10 1.61 -6.32
CA THR A 238 -3.98 2.15 -7.68
C THR A 238 -5.12 3.09 -8.04
N SER A 239 -6.22 3.12 -7.28
CA SER A 239 -7.40 3.96 -7.51
C SER A 239 -7.41 5.19 -6.60
N THR A 240 -8.19 6.21 -6.94
CA THR A 240 -8.42 7.41 -6.11
C THR A 240 -9.27 7.14 -4.86
N LYS A 241 -9.82 5.93 -4.73
CA LYS A 241 -10.69 5.53 -3.61
C LYS A 241 -9.89 4.97 -2.44
N SER A 242 -9.21 5.86 -1.70
CA SER A 242 -8.41 5.50 -0.51
C SER A 242 -9.20 4.76 0.59
N GLY A 243 -10.53 4.92 0.65
CA GLY A 243 -11.37 4.30 1.68
C GLY A 243 -11.54 2.77 1.56
N ALA A 244 -11.29 2.18 0.39
CA ALA A 244 -11.44 0.74 0.20
C ALA A 244 -10.34 -0.08 0.91
N MET A 245 -9.18 0.52 1.19
CA MET A 245 -8.07 -0.13 1.90
C MET A 245 -8.45 -0.63 3.30
N VAL A 246 -9.28 0.11 4.02
CA VAL A 246 -9.71 -0.27 5.38
C VAL A 246 -10.57 -1.53 5.34
N GLY A 247 -11.47 -1.66 4.36
CA GLY A 247 -12.32 -2.85 4.20
C GLY A 247 -11.52 -4.09 3.80
N VAL A 248 -10.50 -3.91 2.96
CA VAL A 248 -9.56 -4.98 2.60
C VAL A 248 -8.77 -5.44 3.84
N ALA A 249 -8.32 -4.51 4.67
CA ALA A 249 -7.59 -4.84 5.90
C ALA A 249 -8.43 -5.66 6.88
N ILE A 250 -9.70 -5.32 7.04
CA ILE A 250 -10.66 -6.07 7.87
C ILE A 250 -10.91 -7.49 7.35
N SER A 251 -10.70 -7.74 6.06
CA SER A 251 -11.06 -9.02 5.44
C SER A 251 -10.00 -10.10 5.66
N VAL A 252 -8.78 -9.75 6.10
CA VAL A 252 -7.65 -10.67 6.17
C VAL A 252 -7.27 -10.98 7.60
N THR A 253 -6.96 -12.25 7.86
CA THR A 253 -6.63 -12.76 9.20
C THR A 253 -5.14 -12.70 9.55
N THR A 254 -4.36 -11.80 8.97
CA THR A 254 -2.91 -11.62 9.22
C THR A 254 -2.62 -11.25 10.68
N VAL A 255 -3.09 -10.09 11.14
CA VAL A 255 -2.89 -9.65 12.54
C VAL A 255 -3.48 -10.64 13.54
N PRO A 256 -4.73 -11.14 13.37
CA PRO A 256 -5.29 -12.11 14.30
C PRO A 256 -4.55 -13.44 14.32
N ALA A 257 -4.07 -13.94 13.18
CA ALA A 257 -3.28 -15.18 13.15
C ALA A 257 -1.94 -14.99 13.88
N ALA A 258 -1.27 -13.85 13.69
CA ALA A 258 -0.06 -13.51 14.43
C ALA A 258 -0.33 -13.42 15.95
N ALA A 259 -1.44 -12.81 16.35
CA ALA A 259 -1.85 -12.69 17.75
C ALA A 259 -2.17 -14.05 18.38
N ASN A 260 -2.96 -14.91 17.71
CA ASN A 260 -3.24 -16.25 18.22
C ASN A 260 -1.97 -17.09 18.31
N ALA A 261 -1.08 -17.02 17.31
CA ALA A 261 0.22 -17.69 17.36
C ALA A 261 1.08 -17.21 18.54
N ALA A 262 1.09 -15.91 18.83
CA ALA A 262 1.81 -15.33 19.97
C ALA A 262 1.23 -15.81 21.32
N VAL A 263 -0.10 -15.76 21.48
CA VAL A 263 -0.76 -16.22 22.71
C VAL A 263 -0.55 -17.73 22.90
N ALA A 264 -0.79 -18.53 21.87
CA ALA A 264 -0.58 -19.98 21.91
C ALA A 264 0.87 -20.36 22.24
N LEU A 265 1.85 -19.61 21.73
CA LEU A 265 3.26 -19.79 22.06
C LEU A 265 3.52 -19.51 23.54
N GLY A 266 2.87 -18.49 24.12
CA GLY A 266 2.93 -18.17 25.55
C GLY A 266 2.44 -19.33 26.42
N TYR A 267 1.33 -19.95 26.03
CA TYR A 267 0.74 -21.12 26.70
C TYR A 267 1.35 -22.47 26.28
N ARG A 268 2.40 -22.47 25.44
CA ARG A 268 3.07 -23.68 24.92
C ARG A 268 2.16 -24.64 24.12
N ASP A 269 1.04 -24.15 23.59
CA ASP A 269 0.22 -24.89 22.64
C ASP A 269 0.88 -24.87 21.24
N VAL A 270 1.69 -25.90 20.98
CA VAL A 270 2.44 -26.04 19.73
C VAL A 270 1.51 -26.23 18.53
N HIS A 271 0.35 -26.88 18.72
CA HIS A 271 -0.58 -27.17 17.63
C HIS A 271 -1.23 -25.88 17.11
N GLN A 272 -1.77 -25.06 18.01
CA GLN A 272 -2.35 -23.77 17.66
C GLN A 272 -1.30 -22.78 17.14
N THR A 273 -0.11 -22.77 17.75
CA THR A 273 1.00 -21.91 17.29
C THR A 273 1.35 -22.22 15.83
N TRP A 274 1.48 -23.50 15.49
CA TRP A 274 1.82 -23.92 14.13
C TRP A 274 0.68 -23.62 13.14
N GLY A 275 -0.56 -23.96 13.48
CA GLY A 275 -1.73 -23.69 12.64
C GLY A 275 -1.91 -22.21 12.32
N SER A 276 -1.80 -21.33 13.32
CA SER A 276 -1.87 -19.88 13.11
C SER A 276 -0.68 -19.31 12.34
N THR A 277 0.52 -19.86 12.55
CA THR A 277 1.70 -19.45 11.76
C THR A 277 1.53 -19.82 10.28
N GLN A 278 1.00 -21.01 10.00
CA GLN A 278 0.66 -21.44 8.64
C GLN A 278 -0.40 -20.53 8.01
N GLN A 279 -1.45 -20.19 8.74
CA GLN A 279 -2.48 -19.26 8.30
C GLN A 279 -1.91 -17.88 7.96
N LEU A 280 -1.05 -17.33 8.83
CA LEU A 280 -0.36 -16.07 8.58
C LEU A 280 0.43 -16.12 7.26
N LEU A 281 1.25 -17.16 7.07
CA LEU A 281 2.06 -17.31 5.86
C LEU A 281 1.19 -17.50 4.60
N LEU A 282 0.13 -18.31 4.67
CA LEU A 282 -0.79 -18.51 3.56
C LEU A 282 -1.48 -17.22 3.15
N ASN A 283 -1.94 -16.41 4.11
CA ASN A 283 -2.54 -15.12 3.83
C ASN A 283 -1.55 -14.15 3.18
N LEU A 284 -0.34 -14.03 3.73
CA LEU A 284 0.71 -13.16 3.17
C LEU A 284 1.05 -13.59 1.73
N LEU A 285 1.27 -14.89 1.50
CA LEU A 285 1.56 -15.42 0.17
C LEU A 285 0.41 -15.21 -0.81
N GLY A 286 -0.83 -15.46 -0.38
CA GLY A 286 -2.04 -15.27 -1.19
C GLY A 286 -2.21 -13.81 -1.63
N ILE A 287 -2.05 -12.87 -0.69
CA ILE A 287 -2.12 -11.43 -0.97
C ILE A 287 -1.00 -11.00 -1.91
N VAL A 288 0.24 -11.41 -1.65
CA VAL A 288 1.40 -11.03 -2.48
C VAL A 288 1.26 -11.58 -3.89
N LEU A 289 0.87 -12.84 -4.04
CA LEU A 289 0.68 -13.47 -5.34
C LEU A 289 -0.45 -12.80 -6.12
N ALA A 290 -1.62 -12.63 -5.49
CA ALA A 290 -2.77 -12.01 -6.13
C ALA A 290 -2.50 -10.55 -6.49
N GLY A 291 -1.93 -9.77 -5.56
CA GLY A 291 -1.59 -8.38 -5.77
C GLY A 291 -0.53 -8.19 -6.88
N THR A 292 0.50 -9.03 -6.90
CA THR A 292 1.51 -9.00 -7.97
C THR A 292 0.90 -9.33 -9.34
N LEU A 293 0.02 -10.34 -9.41
CA LEU A 293 -0.68 -10.69 -10.65
C LEU A 293 -1.60 -9.56 -11.12
N THR A 294 -2.32 -8.90 -10.21
CA THR A 294 -3.17 -7.75 -10.53
C THR A 294 -2.35 -6.58 -11.08
N LEU A 295 -1.23 -6.21 -10.44
CA LEU A 295 -0.34 -5.16 -10.95
C LEU A 295 0.25 -5.53 -12.32
N LEU A 296 0.62 -6.80 -12.54
CA LEU A 296 1.09 -7.26 -13.84
C LEU A 296 0.01 -7.17 -14.92
N ALA A 297 -1.23 -7.57 -14.59
CA ALA A 297 -2.37 -7.47 -15.48
C ALA A 297 -2.68 -6.00 -15.84
N GLN A 298 -2.69 -5.10 -14.86
CA GLN A 298 -2.81 -3.66 -15.09
C GLN A 298 -1.69 -3.15 -16.00
N LYS A 299 -0.43 -3.45 -15.68
CA LYS A 299 0.73 -3.04 -16.50
C LYS A 299 0.62 -3.51 -17.96
N LEU A 300 0.20 -4.76 -18.17
CA LEU A 300 0.01 -5.34 -19.51
C LEU A 300 -1.16 -4.70 -20.27
N PHE A 301 -2.27 -4.42 -19.57
CA PHE A 301 -3.44 -3.76 -20.14
C PHE A 301 -3.07 -2.36 -20.64
N TRP A 302 -2.46 -1.54 -19.78
CA TRP A 302 -2.03 -0.18 -20.14
C TRP A 302 -0.98 -0.14 -21.25
N ALA A 303 -0.02 -1.09 -21.25
CA ALA A 303 0.96 -1.19 -22.33
C ALA A 303 0.33 -1.54 -23.69
N ARG A 304 -0.75 -2.33 -23.70
CA ARG A 304 -1.48 -2.68 -24.93
C ARG A 304 -2.34 -1.52 -25.44
N THR A 305 -3.02 -0.80 -24.54
CA THR A 305 -3.84 0.37 -24.91
C THR A 305 -2.99 1.49 -25.51
N ARG A 306 -1.76 1.71 -24.98
CA ARG A 306 -0.80 2.66 -25.57
C ARG A 306 -0.31 2.26 -26.97
N ARG A 307 -0.12 0.96 -27.25
CA ARG A 307 0.33 0.46 -28.58
C ARG A 307 -0.75 0.45 -29.66
N TYR A 308 -2.02 0.43 -29.28
CA TYR A 308 -3.13 0.39 -30.26
C TYR A 308 -3.56 1.78 -30.73
N ARG A 309 -3.04 2.84 -30.12
CA ARG A 309 -3.42 4.25 -30.39
C ARG A 309 -2.23 5.15 -30.80
N SER A 310 -1.04 4.58 -31.02
CA SER A 310 0.11 5.23 -31.68
C SER A 310 0.17 4.82 -33.15
#